data_AF-A0AAW2RKP9-F1
#
_entry.id   AF-A0AAW2RKP9-F1
#
_cell.length_a   1.000
_cell.length_b   1.000
_cell.length_c   1.000
_cell.angle_alpha   90.00
_cell.angle_beta   90.00
_cell.angle_gamma   90.00
#
_symmetry.space_group_name_H-M   'P 1'
#
loop_
_entity.id
_entity.type
_entity.pdbx_description
1 polymer ?
#
loop_
_entity_poly.entity_id
_entity_poly.type
_entity_poly.pdbx_seq_one_letter_code
_entity_poly.pdbx_strand_id
1 'polypeptide(L)'
;MEDNSRNSIRKDSFDGSRKDINAAIDQICEFTGTKTIFWDLREPFINGLYKPSVAQSRLETLVEPLDLVLNQLCDIIVEPLRDRVVTGLLQASLDGLIRVILDGGPSRMFTPADAKLLEEDLEVLKELVLQSDTKVHILVCDGLQTRELIEDLKSASEMEMQGGRSKLGADAKTLIRILCHRSDSEASQFLKKQAIDRLIVFVQLIDYSLRCEERLLKWFEVEGYITVSSVAFLQTPL
;
A
#
# COMPACT_ATOMS: atom_id res chain seq x y z
N MET A 1 10.85 11.78 -53.58
CA MET A 1 11.46 11.60 -52.24
C MET A 1 10.93 12.58 -51.18
N GLU A 2 10.21 13.65 -51.53
CA GLU A 2 9.73 14.65 -50.54
C GLU A 2 8.48 14.26 -49.74
N ASP A 3 7.63 13.35 -50.23
CA ASP A 3 6.40 12.95 -49.50
C ASP A 3 6.68 12.11 -48.24
N ASN A 4 7.80 11.38 -48.22
CA ASN A 4 8.15 10.55 -47.07
C ASN A 4 8.63 11.40 -45.87
N SER A 5 9.32 12.52 -46.13
CA SER A 5 9.74 13.47 -45.09
C SER A 5 8.58 14.32 -44.55
N ARG A 6 7.58 14.68 -45.37
CA ARG A 6 6.39 15.38 -44.86
C ARG A 6 5.52 14.47 -43.98
N ASN A 7 5.46 13.18 -44.30
CA ASN A 7 4.77 12.20 -43.45
C ASN A 7 5.51 11.91 -42.15
N SER A 8 6.86 11.95 -42.11
CA SER A 8 7.60 11.81 -40.86
C SER A 8 7.44 13.03 -39.95
N ILE A 9 7.52 14.25 -40.50
CA ILE A 9 7.34 15.50 -39.74
C ILE A 9 5.93 15.61 -39.13
N ARG A 10 4.89 15.12 -39.82
CA ARG A 10 3.52 15.05 -39.27
C ARG A 10 3.35 13.99 -38.18
N LYS A 11 4.16 12.94 -38.20
CA LYS A 11 4.09 11.83 -37.22
C LYS A 11 4.65 12.24 -35.87
N ASP A 12 5.69 13.08 -35.87
CA ASP A 12 6.41 13.57 -34.69
C ASP A 12 5.76 14.82 -34.05
N SER A 13 4.85 15.49 -34.77
CA SER A 13 4.23 16.76 -34.34
C SER A 13 3.35 16.67 -33.08
N PHE A 14 3.04 15.47 -32.59
CA PHE A 14 2.18 15.24 -31.43
C PHE A 14 2.80 14.31 -30.38
N ASP A 15 4.09 13.99 -30.47
CA ASP A 15 4.69 13.00 -29.59
C ASP A 15 4.72 13.46 -28.12
N GLY A 16 4.86 14.77 -27.87
CA GLY A 16 4.70 15.35 -26.54
C GLY A 16 3.30 15.11 -25.99
N SER A 17 2.26 15.50 -26.73
CA SER A 17 0.87 15.31 -26.30
C SER A 17 0.51 13.83 -26.11
N ARG A 18 1.00 12.92 -26.97
CA ARG A 18 0.81 11.48 -26.80
C ARG A 18 1.46 10.96 -25.53
N LYS A 19 2.67 11.44 -25.20
CA LYS A 19 3.36 11.07 -23.97
C LYS A 19 2.59 11.54 -22.74
N ASP A 20 2.13 12.78 -22.74
CA ASP A 20 1.36 13.34 -21.62
C ASP A 20 0.03 12.63 -21.42
N ILE A 21 -0.68 12.30 -22.51
CA ILE A 21 -1.92 11.52 -22.45
C ILE A 21 -1.66 10.11 -21.90
N ASN A 22 -0.58 9.44 -22.34
CA ASN A 22 -0.25 8.12 -21.79
C ASN A 22 0.10 8.18 -20.30
N ALA A 23 0.82 9.21 -19.86
CA ALA A 23 1.12 9.41 -18.45
C ALA A 23 -0.15 9.66 -17.64
N ALA A 24 -1.09 10.45 -18.16
CA ALA A 24 -2.38 10.67 -17.51
C ALA A 24 -3.21 9.38 -17.44
N ILE A 25 -3.21 8.56 -18.50
CA ILE A 25 -3.84 7.23 -18.50
C ILE A 25 -3.25 6.34 -17.41
N ASP A 26 -1.91 6.28 -17.29
CA ASP A 26 -1.24 5.47 -16.28
C ASP A 26 -1.63 5.92 -14.87
N GLN A 27 -1.70 7.23 -14.62
CA GLN A 27 -2.14 7.79 -13.35
C GLN A 27 -3.61 7.46 -13.02
N ILE A 28 -4.50 7.51 -14.01
CA ILE A 28 -5.91 7.13 -13.83
C ILE A 28 -6.02 5.62 -13.52
N CYS A 29 -5.21 4.78 -14.16
CA CYS A 29 -5.19 3.34 -13.89
C CYS A 29 -4.70 3.04 -12.48
N GLU A 30 -3.61 3.67 -12.03
CA GLU A 30 -3.09 3.57 -10.66
C GLU A 30 -4.13 4.07 -9.63
N PHE A 31 -4.77 5.21 -9.92
CA PHE A 31 -5.81 5.78 -9.06
C PHE A 31 -7.02 4.84 -8.96
N THR A 32 -7.45 4.25 -10.06
CA THR A 32 -8.59 3.32 -10.09
C THR A 32 -8.32 2.14 -9.16
N GLY A 33 -7.14 1.52 -9.26
CA GLY A 33 -6.74 0.45 -8.35
C GLY A 33 -6.73 0.90 -6.88
N THR A 34 -6.13 2.07 -6.61
CA THR A 34 -6.06 2.64 -5.25
C THR A 34 -7.45 2.89 -4.67
N LYS A 35 -8.34 3.54 -5.42
CA LYS A 35 -9.72 3.78 -4.99
C LYS A 35 -10.44 2.47 -4.73
N THR A 36 -10.33 1.50 -5.64
CA THR A 36 -10.98 0.21 -5.48
C THR A 36 -10.57 -0.48 -4.17
N ILE A 37 -9.28 -0.57 -3.88
CA ILE A 37 -8.81 -1.28 -2.69
C ILE A 37 -9.08 -0.52 -1.39
N PHE A 38 -8.77 0.78 -1.36
CA PHE A 38 -8.80 1.57 -0.13
C PHE A 38 -10.15 2.21 0.18
N TRP A 39 -11.03 2.34 -0.82
CA TRP A 39 -12.36 2.91 -0.67
C TRP A 39 -13.46 1.88 -0.92
N ASP A 40 -13.55 1.33 -2.13
CA ASP A 40 -14.70 0.49 -2.52
C ASP A 40 -14.69 -0.86 -1.77
N LEU A 41 -13.50 -1.46 -1.63
CA LEU A 41 -13.27 -2.72 -0.92
C LEU A 41 -12.73 -2.50 0.51
N ARG A 42 -12.89 -1.30 1.06
CA ARG A 42 -12.34 -0.96 2.39
C ARG A 42 -12.81 -1.92 3.48
N GLU A 43 -14.09 -2.27 3.49
CA GLU A 43 -14.63 -3.16 4.52
C GLU A 43 -14.07 -4.58 4.43
N PRO A 44 -14.24 -5.32 3.31
CA PRO A 44 -13.72 -6.68 3.22
C PRO A 44 -12.18 -6.74 3.22
N PHE A 45 -11.50 -5.77 2.59
CA PHE A 45 -10.04 -5.76 2.45
C PHE A 45 -9.37 -5.11 3.66
N ILE A 46 -9.50 -3.79 3.80
CA ILE A 46 -8.71 -2.99 4.76
C ILE A 46 -9.16 -3.22 6.20
N ASN A 47 -10.46 -3.39 6.45
CA ASN A 47 -11.00 -3.58 7.80
C ASN A 47 -11.18 -5.05 8.16
N GLY A 48 -11.47 -5.90 7.18
CA GLY A 48 -11.88 -7.30 7.34
C GLY A 48 -10.73 -8.30 7.38
N LEU A 49 -9.73 -8.18 6.48
CA LEU A 49 -8.63 -9.15 6.42
C LEU A 49 -7.97 -9.40 7.78
N TYR A 50 -7.73 -10.68 8.05
CA TYR A 50 -7.13 -11.22 9.26
C TYR A 50 -7.86 -10.92 10.57
N LYS A 51 -9.17 -10.61 10.50
CA LYS A 51 -10.04 -10.51 11.68
C LYS A 51 -11.11 -11.60 11.69
N PRO A 52 -11.35 -12.27 12.84
CA PRO A 52 -10.66 -12.07 14.12
C PRO A 52 -9.29 -12.77 14.20
N SER A 53 -8.91 -13.59 13.21
CA SER A 53 -7.60 -14.23 13.11
C SER A 53 -7.17 -14.44 11.65
N VAL A 54 -5.87 -14.70 11.44
CA VAL A 54 -5.32 -14.94 10.10
C VAL A 54 -5.99 -16.14 9.42
N ALA A 55 -6.15 -17.26 10.11
CA ALA A 55 -6.75 -18.47 9.57
C ALA A 55 -8.24 -18.34 9.20
N GLN A 56 -8.96 -17.36 9.76
CA GLN A 56 -10.41 -17.19 9.54
C GLN A 56 -10.77 -16.19 8.45
N SER A 57 -9.89 -15.22 8.17
CA SER A 57 -10.17 -14.15 7.19
C SER A 57 -8.95 -13.90 6.32
N ARG A 58 -8.61 -14.92 5.53
CA ARG A 58 -7.52 -14.93 4.56
C ARG A 58 -7.89 -14.18 3.27
N LEU A 59 -6.92 -13.99 2.37
CA LEU A 59 -7.13 -13.35 1.07
C LEU A 59 -8.22 -14.01 0.21
N GLU A 60 -8.50 -15.31 0.36
CA GLU A 60 -9.53 -15.99 -0.44
C GLU A 60 -10.93 -15.39 -0.24
N THR A 61 -11.17 -14.72 0.89
CA THR A 61 -12.42 -13.98 1.16
C THR A 61 -12.63 -12.80 0.19
N LEU A 62 -11.58 -12.36 -0.50
CA LEU A 62 -11.61 -11.25 -1.45
C LEU A 62 -11.82 -11.68 -2.89
N VAL A 63 -11.80 -12.97 -3.20
CA VAL A 63 -11.96 -13.47 -4.59
C VAL A 63 -13.28 -12.98 -5.19
N GLU A 64 -14.39 -13.16 -4.50
CA GLU A 64 -15.71 -12.72 -4.98
C GLU A 64 -15.82 -11.18 -5.09
N PRO A 65 -15.44 -10.38 -4.06
CA PRO A 65 -15.42 -8.93 -4.18
C PRO A 65 -14.52 -8.40 -5.32
N LEU A 66 -13.33 -8.97 -5.50
CA LEU A 66 -12.41 -8.55 -6.55
C LEU A 66 -12.94 -8.91 -7.95
N ASP A 67 -13.49 -10.11 -8.12
CA ASP A 67 -14.08 -10.53 -9.38
C ASP A 67 -15.26 -9.63 -9.78
N LEU A 68 -16.14 -9.28 -8.83
CA LEU A 68 -17.24 -8.36 -9.07
C LEU A 68 -16.74 -7.00 -9.58
N VAL A 69 -15.73 -6.42 -8.91
CA VAL A 69 -15.18 -5.12 -9.31
C VAL A 69 -14.46 -5.21 -10.65
N LEU A 70 -13.67 -6.26 -10.89
CA LEU A 70 -12.99 -6.47 -12.15
C LEU A 70 -13.95 -6.60 -13.33
N ASN A 71 -15.08 -7.31 -13.15
CA ASN A 71 -16.11 -7.42 -14.18
C ASN A 71 -16.75 -6.05 -14.47
N GLN A 72 -17.12 -5.29 -13.45
CA GLN A 72 -17.65 -3.93 -13.62
C GLN A 72 -16.66 -2.98 -14.30
N LEU A 73 -15.38 -3.08 -13.95
CA LEU A 73 -14.32 -2.30 -14.58
C LEU A 73 -14.13 -2.69 -16.05
N CYS A 74 -14.13 -3.99 -16.37
CA CYS A 74 -13.99 -4.49 -17.73
C CYS A 74 -15.13 -4.07 -18.68
N ASP A 75 -16.34 -3.85 -18.15
CA ASP A 75 -17.50 -3.37 -18.91
C ASP A 75 -17.38 -1.89 -19.32
N ILE A 76 -16.64 -1.09 -18.54
CA ILE A 76 -16.49 0.35 -18.75
C ILE A 76 -15.18 0.68 -19.46
N ILE A 77 -14.13 -0.11 -19.22
CA ILE A 77 -12.78 0.13 -19.74
C ILE A 77 -12.58 -0.51 -21.11
N VAL A 78 -12.03 0.28 -22.04
CA VAL A 78 -11.60 -0.20 -23.36
C VAL A 78 -10.46 -1.22 -23.25
N GLU A 79 -10.51 -2.24 -24.10
CA GLU A 79 -9.62 -3.40 -24.05
C GLU A 79 -8.11 -3.06 -23.92
N PRO A 80 -7.54 -2.05 -24.63
CA PRO A 80 -6.12 -1.72 -24.51
C PRO A 80 -5.66 -1.18 -23.15
N LEU A 81 -6.61 -0.80 -22.28
CA LEU A 81 -6.32 -0.25 -20.95
C LEU A 81 -6.54 -1.28 -19.83
N ARG A 82 -7.15 -2.43 -20.12
CA ARG A 82 -7.48 -3.44 -19.10
C ARG A 82 -6.23 -3.92 -18.36
N ASP A 83 -5.15 -4.22 -19.08
CA ASP A 83 -3.88 -4.65 -18.47
C ASP A 83 -3.30 -3.57 -17.53
N ARG A 84 -3.42 -2.29 -17.90
CA ARG A 84 -2.93 -1.18 -17.07
C ARG A 84 -3.75 -1.02 -15.79
N VAL A 85 -5.07 -1.16 -15.88
CA VAL A 85 -5.96 -1.09 -14.72
C VAL A 85 -5.77 -2.30 -13.80
N VAL A 86 -5.67 -3.50 -14.36
CA VAL A 86 -5.36 -4.72 -13.58
C VAL A 86 -4.02 -4.58 -12.87
N THR A 87 -2.99 -4.07 -13.55
CA THR A 87 -1.68 -3.80 -12.92
C THR A 87 -1.81 -2.81 -11.76
N GLY A 88 -2.52 -1.71 -11.96
CA GLY A 88 -2.78 -0.73 -10.90
C GLY A 88 -3.56 -1.31 -9.72
N LEU A 89 -4.54 -2.18 -9.97
CA LEU A 89 -5.29 -2.88 -8.94
C LEU A 89 -4.43 -3.86 -8.15
N LEU A 90 -3.58 -4.63 -8.82
CA LEU A 90 -2.68 -5.59 -8.19
C LEU A 90 -1.63 -4.88 -7.33
N GLN A 91 -1.06 -3.77 -7.83
CA GLN A 91 -0.16 -2.91 -7.04
C GLN A 91 -0.86 -2.36 -5.80
N ALA A 92 -2.08 -1.80 -5.96
CA ALA A 92 -2.86 -1.30 -4.84
C ALA A 92 -3.25 -2.41 -3.84
N SER A 93 -3.47 -3.64 -4.31
CA SER A 93 -3.79 -4.80 -3.47
C SER A 93 -2.59 -5.18 -2.61
N LEU A 94 -1.38 -5.18 -3.19
CA LEU A 94 -0.15 -5.40 -2.46
C LEU A 94 0.09 -4.30 -1.41
N ASP A 95 -0.09 -3.03 -1.77
CA ASP A 95 0.00 -1.90 -0.84
C ASP A 95 -1.05 -2.02 0.29
N GLY A 96 -2.27 -2.44 -0.05
CA GLY A 96 -3.34 -2.72 0.90
C GLY A 96 -2.99 -3.84 1.87
N LEU A 97 -2.40 -4.93 1.37
CA LEU A 97 -1.95 -6.05 2.20
C LEU A 97 -0.81 -5.64 3.15
N ILE A 98 0.20 -4.92 2.63
CA ILE A 98 1.27 -4.34 3.44
C ILE A 98 0.68 -3.47 4.56
N ARG A 99 -0.29 -2.61 4.24
CA ARG A 99 -0.97 -1.76 5.22
C ARG A 99 -1.71 -2.59 6.27
N VAL A 100 -2.45 -3.62 5.86
CA VAL A 100 -3.18 -4.50 6.79
C VAL A 100 -2.24 -5.20 7.77
N ILE A 101 -1.04 -5.57 7.32
CA ILE A 101 -0.06 -6.30 8.14
C ILE A 101 0.75 -5.36 9.03
N LEU A 102 1.20 -4.21 8.51
CA LEU A 102 2.09 -3.30 9.24
C LEU A 102 1.39 -2.19 9.99
N ASP A 103 0.17 -1.83 9.58
CA ASP A 103 -0.57 -0.64 10.02
C ASP A 103 -2.07 -0.98 10.26
N GLY A 104 -2.38 -2.26 10.47
CA GLY A 104 -3.75 -2.79 10.55
C GLY A 104 -4.48 -2.51 11.86
N GLY A 105 -3.82 -1.90 12.84
CA GLY A 105 -4.37 -1.55 14.14
C GLY A 105 -4.43 -2.72 15.14
N PRO A 106 -4.77 -2.45 16.41
CA PRO A 106 -4.66 -3.41 17.52
C PRO A 106 -5.66 -4.58 17.44
N SER A 107 -6.65 -4.52 16.54
CA SER A 107 -7.61 -5.60 16.33
C SER A 107 -7.00 -6.81 15.60
N ARG A 108 -5.75 -6.70 15.13
CA ARG A 108 -4.99 -7.77 14.47
C ARG A 108 -3.78 -8.09 15.31
N MET A 109 -3.69 -9.32 15.77
CA MET A 109 -2.60 -9.79 16.62
C MET A 109 -1.92 -10.94 15.90
N PHE A 110 -0.77 -10.66 15.29
CA PHE A 110 -0.01 -11.67 14.55
C PHE A 110 0.95 -12.41 15.48
N THR A 111 1.00 -13.72 15.31
CA THR A 111 1.92 -14.61 16.01
C THR A 111 2.87 -15.27 15.02
N PRO A 112 4.02 -15.82 15.47
CA PRO A 112 4.90 -16.58 14.58
C PRO A 112 4.23 -17.79 13.92
N ALA A 113 3.13 -18.31 14.49
CA ALA A 113 2.37 -19.40 13.88
C ALA A 113 1.59 -18.96 12.63
N ASP A 114 1.25 -17.67 12.53
CA ASP A 114 0.53 -17.11 11.39
C ASP A 114 1.43 -16.82 10.20
N ALA A 115 2.76 -16.82 10.40
CA ALA A 115 3.76 -16.48 9.41
C ALA A 115 3.56 -17.21 8.07
N LYS A 116 3.42 -18.54 8.14
CA LYS A 116 3.23 -19.36 6.94
C LYS A 116 1.98 -18.96 6.16
N LEU A 117 0.89 -18.66 6.86
CA LEU A 117 -0.38 -18.27 6.26
C LEU A 117 -0.26 -16.88 5.60
N LEU A 118 0.42 -15.94 6.25
CA LEU A 118 0.66 -14.61 5.69
C LEU A 118 1.60 -14.65 4.48
N GLU A 119 2.62 -15.52 4.49
CA GLU A 119 3.53 -15.75 3.37
C GLU A 119 2.82 -16.34 2.15
N GLU A 120 1.96 -17.34 2.36
CA GLU A 120 1.12 -17.92 1.31
C GLU A 120 0.26 -16.84 0.64
N ASP A 121 -0.46 -16.04 1.45
CA ASP A 121 -1.31 -14.96 0.94
C ASP A 121 -0.50 -13.90 0.16
N LEU A 122 0.65 -13.53 0.70
CA LEU A 122 1.52 -12.57 0.04
C LEU A 122 2.07 -13.10 -1.29
N GLU A 123 2.49 -14.36 -1.35
CA GLU A 123 3.06 -14.95 -2.56
C GLU A 123 2.04 -14.96 -3.70
N VAL A 124 0.77 -15.24 -3.39
CA VAL A 124 -0.33 -15.14 -4.36
C VAL A 124 -0.40 -13.75 -4.99
N LEU A 125 -0.20 -12.67 -4.22
CA LEU A 125 -0.17 -11.30 -4.78
C LEU A 125 1.16 -10.95 -5.46
N LYS A 126 2.30 -11.49 -5.01
CA LYS A 126 3.60 -11.22 -5.62
C LYS A 126 3.78 -11.87 -6.98
N GLU A 127 3.30 -13.11 -7.15
CA GLU A 127 3.31 -13.76 -8.46
C GLU A 127 2.58 -12.92 -9.51
N LEU A 128 1.62 -12.09 -9.06
CA LEU A 128 0.85 -11.17 -9.88
C LEU A 128 1.53 -9.79 -10.07
N VAL A 129 2.48 -9.39 -9.22
CA VAL A 129 3.18 -8.10 -9.29
C VAL A 129 4.68 -8.30 -9.50
N LEU A 130 5.11 -8.25 -10.76
CA LEU A 130 6.53 -8.24 -11.13
C LEU A 130 7.20 -6.99 -10.53
N GLN A 131 8.06 -7.21 -9.53
CA GLN A 131 8.86 -6.23 -8.79
C GLN A 131 8.15 -5.52 -7.64
N SER A 132 8.23 -6.15 -6.46
CA SER A 132 8.11 -5.42 -5.19
C SER A 132 9.21 -5.91 -4.24
N ASP A 133 9.91 -4.95 -3.62
CA ASP A 133 10.90 -5.18 -2.56
C ASP A 133 10.20 -5.67 -1.28
N THR A 134 9.66 -6.88 -1.33
CA THR A 134 8.83 -7.54 -0.30
C THR A 134 9.62 -8.05 0.89
N LYS A 135 10.86 -7.58 1.08
CA LYS A 135 11.72 -7.95 2.21
C LYS A 135 11.10 -7.58 3.57
N VAL A 136 10.24 -6.57 3.58
CA VAL A 136 9.51 -6.11 4.78
C VAL A 136 8.58 -7.19 5.36
N HIS A 137 7.98 -8.03 4.51
CA HIS A 137 7.12 -9.12 4.95
C HIS A 137 7.92 -10.28 5.57
N ILE A 138 9.11 -10.53 5.03
CA ILE A 138 10.01 -11.57 5.54
C ILE A 138 10.31 -11.31 7.02
N LEU A 139 10.50 -10.06 7.45
CA LEU A 139 10.72 -9.75 8.87
C LEU A 139 9.51 -10.00 9.79
N VAL A 140 8.28 -9.81 9.28
CA VAL A 140 7.06 -10.11 10.05
C VAL A 140 6.87 -11.62 10.17
N CYS A 141 7.22 -12.37 9.12
CA CYS A 141 6.94 -13.79 8.99
C CYS A 141 8.07 -14.70 9.50
N ASP A 142 9.35 -14.32 9.42
CA ASP A 142 10.49 -15.16 9.86
C ASP A 142 10.54 -15.41 11.38
N GLY A 143 9.58 -14.91 12.16
CA GLY A 143 9.53 -15.16 13.59
C GLY A 143 10.74 -14.61 14.34
N LEU A 144 11.45 -13.64 13.75
CA LEU A 144 12.68 -13.05 14.30
C LEU A 144 12.49 -12.67 15.75
N GLN A 145 13.48 -12.91 16.61
CA GLN A 145 13.36 -12.53 18.01
C GLN A 145 13.23 -11.02 18.12
N THR A 146 12.42 -10.54 19.08
CA THR A 146 12.22 -9.10 19.31
C THR A 146 13.56 -8.36 19.50
N ARG A 147 14.56 -9.03 20.05
CA ARG A 147 15.94 -8.54 20.20
C ARG A 147 16.64 -8.26 18.88
N GLU A 148 16.52 -9.16 17.90
CA GLU A 148 17.14 -9.00 16.59
C GLU A 148 16.55 -7.80 15.86
N LEU A 149 15.22 -7.61 15.95
CA LEU A 149 14.54 -6.43 15.40
C LEU A 149 14.99 -5.13 16.07
N ILE A 150 15.22 -5.15 17.38
CA ILE A 150 15.71 -3.98 18.14
C ILE A 150 17.15 -3.64 17.76
N GLU A 151 18.02 -4.64 17.62
CA GLU A 151 19.41 -4.43 17.19
C GLU A 151 19.47 -3.87 15.78
N ASP A 152 18.71 -4.46 14.87
CA ASP A 152 18.65 -4.02 13.48
C ASP A 152 18.04 -2.60 13.37
N LEU A 153 17.06 -2.25 14.20
CA LEU A 153 16.51 -0.90 14.27
C LEU A 153 17.55 0.13 14.73
N LYS A 154 18.38 -0.21 15.74
CA LYS A 154 19.47 0.68 16.17
C LYS A 154 20.47 0.91 15.04
N SER A 155 20.88 -0.16 14.36
CA SER A 155 21.77 -0.07 13.20
C SER A 155 21.14 0.71 12.04
N ALA A 156 19.85 0.51 11.75
CA ALA A 156 19.12 1.24 10.72
C ALA A 156 19.05 2.74 11.02
N SER A 157 18.78 3.10 12.29
CA SER A 157 18.69 4.50 12.74
C SER A 157 20.03 5.24 12.62
N GLU A 158 21.15 4.52 12.82
CA GLU A 158 22.50 5.06 12.62
C GLU A 158 22.83 5.26 11.13
N MET A 159 22.21 4.48 10.24
CA MET A 159 22.45 4.47 8.80
C MET A 159 21.54 5.42 7.98
N GLU A 160 20.49 6.00 8.56
CA GLU A 160 19.55 6.90 7.85
C GLU A 160 20.23 8.15 7.26
N MET A 161 21.40 8.56 7.78
CA MET A 161 22.18 9.68 7.25
C MET A 161 22.90 9.37 5.92
N GLN A 162 22.91 8.11 5.45
CA GLN A 162 23.62 7.68 4.23
C GLN A 162 22.74 6.86 3.26
N GLY A 163 21.44 6.69 3.52
CA GLY A 163 20.54 5.94 2.64
C GLY A 163 20.78 4.42 2.62
N GLY A 164 21.46 3.88 3.64
CA GLY A 164 21.73 2.45 3.79
C GLY A 164 20.52 1.68 4.34
N ARG A 165 20.31 0.44 3.86
CA ARG A 165 19.36 -0.51 4.45
C ARG A 165 20.05 -1.33 5.55
N SER A 166 19.31 -1.70 6.57
CA SER A 166 19.79 -2.50 7.71
C SER A 166 20.19 -3.93 7.30
N LYS A 167 20.68 -4.75 8.24
CA LYS A 167 21.07 -6.14 7.98
C LYS A 167 19.87 -6.97 7.48
N LEU A 168 18.68 -6.67 7.99
CA LEU A 168 17.43 -7.30 7.55
C LEU A 168 16.84 -6.63 6.29
N GLY A 169 17.43 -5.52 5.83
CA GLY A 169 17.02 -4.84 4.60
C GLY A 169 15.80 -3.91 4.75
N ALA A 170 15.30 -3.72 5.98
CA ALA A 170 14.20 -2.81 6.29
C ALA A 170 14.72 -1.44 6.74
N ASP A 171 13.92 -0.39 6.54
CA ASP A 171 14.23 0.93 7.11
C ASP A 171 13.77 1.03 8.58
N ALA A 172 14.27 2.04 9.29
CA ALA A 172 13.95 2.22 10.71
C ALA A 172 12.43 2.40 10.94
N LYS A 173 11.74 3.09 10.03
CA LYS A 173 10.28 3.32 10.10
C LYS A 173 9.52 2.00 10.04
N THR A 174 9.91 1.11 9.13
CA THR A 174 9.33 -0.21 8.96
C THR A 174 9.54 -1.07 10.19
N LEU A 175 10.77 -1.10 10.71
CA LEU A 175 11.12 -1.86 11.91
C LEU A 175 10.33 -1.38 13.14
N ILE A 176 10.10 -0.07 13.29
CA ILE A 176 9.24 0.49 14.33
C ILE A 176 7.80 0.00 14.19
N ARG A 177 7.24 0.00 12.97
CA ARG A 177 5.86 -0.49 12.73
C ARG A 177 5.70 -1.96 13.09
N ILE A 178 6.69 -2.80 12.73
CA ILE A 178 6.72 -4.21 13.08
C ILE A 178 6.76 -4.39 14.62
N LEU A 179 7.64 -3.65 15.31
CA LEU A 179 7.74 -3.69 16.78
C LEU A 179 6.46 -3.20 17.47
N CYS A 180 5.70 -2.28 16.86
CA CYS A 180 4.43 -1.81 17.40
C CYS A 180 3.31 -2.86 17.36
N HIS A 181 3.35 -3.77 16.37
CA HIS A 181 2.37 -4.84 16.19
C HIS A 181 2.80 -6.15 16.89
N ARG A 182 4.03 -6.21 17.42
CA ARG A 182 4.51 -7.33 18.25
C ARG A 182 3.77 -7.35 19.58
N SER A 183 3.13 -8.48 19.85
CA SER A 183 2.42 -8.76 21.11
C SER A 183 3.38 -9.14 22.26
N ASP A 184 4.53 -8.45 22.37
CA ASP A 184 5.61 -8.77 23.31
C ASP A 184 5.92 -7.59 24.24
N SER A 185 6.09 -7.91 25.53
CA SER A 185 6.50 -6.98 26.57
C SER A 185 7.87 -6.35 26.31
N GLU A 186 8.81 -7.06 25.68
CA GLU A 186 10.15 -6.56 25.36
C GLU A 186 10.09 -5.42 24.32
N ALA A 187 9.31 -5.60 23.26
CA ALA A 187 9.08 -4.58 22.22
C ALA A 187 8.42 -3.33 22.82
N SER A 188 7.38 -3.54 23.63
CA SER A 188 6.66 -2.46 24.31
C SER A 188 7.54 -1.64 25.25
N GLN A 189 8.44 -2.30 26.01
CA GLN A 189 9.38 -1.61 26.90
C GLN A 189 10.44 -0.84 26.12
N PHE A 190 10.93 -1.41 25.02
CA PHE A 190 11.92 -0.75 24.17
C PHE A 190 11.36 0.53 23.54
N LEU A 191 10.18 0.45 22.91
CA LEU A 191 9.53 1.61 22.26
C LEU A 191 9.26 2.75 23.26
N LYS A 192 8.81 2.41 24.48
CA LYS A 192 8.62 3.38 25.57
C LYS A 192 9.93 4.07 25.98
N LYS A 193 11.05 3.32 26.04
CA LYS A 193 12.37 3.86 26.41
C LYS A 193 12.96 4.77 25.34
N GLN A 194 12.68 4.52 24.07
CA GLN A 194 13.11 5.40 22.98
C GLN A 194 12.29 6.70 22.87
N ALA A 195 11.30 6.92 23.73
CA ALA A 195 10.37 8.05 23.63
C ALA A 195 9.71 8.16 22.25
N ILE A 196 9.56 7.02 21.54
CA ILE A 196 8.66 6.93 20.39
C ILE A 196 7.27 6.93 20.99
N ASP A 197 6.78 8.13 21.26
CA ASP A 197 5.47 8.32 21.83
C ASP A 197 4.45 7.65 20.91
N ARG A 198 3.40 7.06 21.47
CA ARG A 198 2.31 6.47 20.66
C ARG A 198 1.78 7.46 19.62
N LEU A 199 1.95 8.77 19.84
CA LEU A 199 1.68 9.84 18.89
C LEU A 199 2.53 9.79 17.61
N ILE A 200 3.81 9.41 17.62
CA ILE A 200 4.63 9.36 16.38
C ILE A 200 4.16 8.20 15.49
N VAL A 201 3.82 7.06 16.09
CA VAL A 201 3.23 5.92 15.39
C VAL A 201 1.84 6.30 14.86
N PHE A 202 1.04 7.02 15.65
CA PHE A 202 -0.26 7.55 15.23
C PHE A 202 -0.13 8.57 14.10
N VAL A 203 0.90 9.43 14.12
CA VAL A 203 1.19 10.42 13.08
C VAL A 203 1.67 9.73 11.81
N GLN A 204 2.44 8.64 11.86
CA GLN A 204 2.81 7.88 10.64
C GLN A 204 1.64 7.08 10.05
N LEU A 205 0.75 6.56 10.89
CA LEU A 205 -0.54 5.97 10.50
C LEU A 205 -1.45 7.02 9.84
N ILE A 206 -1.49 8.23 10.42
CA ILE A 206 -2.18 9.39 9.85
C ILE A 206 -1.49 9.82 8.56
N ASP A 207 -0.16 9.89 8.47
CA ASP A 207 0.56 10.35 7.27
C ASP A 207 0.32 9.44 6.07
N TYR A 208 0.23 8.12 6.25
CA TYR A 208 -0.05 7.19 5.14
C TYR A 208 -1.54 7.11 4.79
N SER A 209 -2.43 7.21 5.80
CA SER A 209 -3.87 7.36 5.56
C SER A 209 -4.17 8.68 4.86
N LEU A 210 -3.54 9.78 5.29
CA LEU A 210 -3.49 11.09 4.64
C LEU A 210 -2.78 11.02 3.31
N ARG A 211 -1.81 10.13 3.04
CA ARG A 211 -1.20 10.04 1.70
C ARG A 211 -2.18 9.46 0.68
N CYS A 212 -2.97 8.46 1.09
CA CYS A 212 -4.06 7.92 0.27
C CYS A 212 -5.19 8.95 0.15
N GLU A 213 -5.58 9.57 1.27
CA GLU A 213 -6.67 10.55 1.34
C GLU A 213 -6.29 11.88 0.68
N GLU A 214 -5.04 12.35 0.75
CA GLU A 214 -4.49 13.49 0.00
C GLU A 214 -4.35 13.15 -1.48
N ARG A 215 -3.97 11.92 -1.86
CA ARG A 215 -4.00 11.52 -3.28
C ARG A 215 -5.44 11.56 -3.80
N LEU A 216 -6.40 11.02 -3.05
CA LEU A 216 -7.82 11.08 -3.38
C LEU A 216 -8.34 12.52 -3.41
N LEU A 217 -8.04 13.34 -2.39
CA LEU A 217 -8.48 14.73 -2.24
C LEU A 217 -7.83 15.66 -3.28
N LYS A 218 -6.54 15.52 -3.58
CA LYS A 218 -5.87 16.27 -4.66
C LYS A 218 -6.50 15.95 -6.01
N TRP A 219 -6.92 14.70 -6.25
CA TRP A 219 -7.68 14.34 -7.45
C TRP A 219 -9.09 14.97 -7.48
N PHE A 220 -9.83 14.93 -6.37
CA PHE A 220 -11.14 15.60 -6.27
C PHE A 220 -11.06 17.14 -6.40
N GLU A 221 -9.94 17.74 -5.99
CA GLU A 221 -9.65 19.17 -6.14
C GLU A 221 -9.33 19.54 -7.60
N VAL A 222 -8.64 18.64 -8.34
CA VAL A 222 -8.33 18.81 -9.76
C VAL A 222 -9.58 18.66 -10.66
N GLU A 223 -10.56 17.82 -10.29
CA GLU A 223 -11.83 17.70 -11.04
C GLU A 223 -12.92 18.71 -10.62
N GLY A 224 -12.65 19.63 -9.69
CA GLY A 224 -13.57 20.72 -9.33
C GLY A 224 -14.85 20.30 -8.60
N TYR A 225 -14.91 19.07 -8.06
CA TYR A 225 -16.11 18.54 -7.38
C TYR A 225 -16.19 18.89 -5.88
N ILE A 226 -15.16 19.50 -5.28
CA ILE A 226 -15.17 19.86 -3.86
C ILE A 226 -14.74 21.32 -3.68
N THR A 227 -15.68 22.19 -3.34
CA THR A 227 -15.35 23.45 -2.65
C THR A 227 -14.89 23.09 -1.24
N VAL A 228 -13.77 23.67 -0.81
CA VAL A 228 -13.04 23.41 0.46
C VAL A 228 -13.85 23.85 1.70
N SER A 229 -15.07 23.36 1.88
CA SER A 229 -15.92 23.61 3.05
C SER A 229 -16.57 22.36 3.64
N SER A 230 -16.38 21.18 3.04
CA SER A 230 -17.00 19.94 3.53
C SER A 230 -16.08 19.05 4.37
N VAL A 231 -14.84 19.47 4.65
CA VAL A 231 -13.88 18.72 5.49
C VAL A 231 -14.21 18.81 6.99
N ALA A 232 -15.34 19.42 7.37
CA ALA A 232 -15.77 19.55 8.76
C ALA A 232 -16.46 18.30 9.35
N PHE A 233 -16.64 17.20 8.59
CA PHE A 233 -17.49 16.08 9.05
C PHE A 233 -16.80 14.93 9.80
N LEU A 234 -15.51 15.00 10.14
CA LEU A 234 -14.83 13.96 10.94
C LEU A 234 -14.26 14.44 12.29
N GLN A 235 -14.75 15.57 12.80
CA GLN A 235 -14.63 15.92 14.22
C GLN A 235 -16.01 15.86 14.89
N THR A 236 -16.52 14.65 15.10
CA THR A 236 -17.49 14.43 16.19
C THR A 236 -17.03 13.26 17.05
N PRO A 237 -16.83 13.45 18.36
CA PRO A 237 -16.54 12.37 19.29
C PRO A 237 -17.86 11.75 19.78
N LEU A 238 -17.92 10.42 19.79
CA LEU A 238 -18.69 9.64 20.76
C LEU A 238 -17.89 8.39 21.13
#